data_AF-A0A7C4ULV9-F1
#
_entry.id   AF-A0A7C4ULV9-F1
#
_cell.length_a   1.000
_cell.length_b   1.000
_cell.length_c   1.000
_cell.angle_alpha   90.00
_cell.angle_beta   90.00
_cell.angle_gamma   90.00
#
_symmetry.space_group_name_H-M   'P 1'
#
loop_
_entity.id
_entity.type
_entity.pdbx_description
1 polymer ?
#
loop_
_entity_poly.entity_id
_entity_poly.type
_entity_poly.pdbx_seq_one_letter_code
_entity_poly.pdbx_strand_id
1 'polypeptide(L)'
;MNTPTTEERVWAVLAHLSALALGMGLILPVIGWAEQRRTSKYVAFQSLQALGYQSLGYTVWILVGLLVGVFSFFFLLFNIESAMNSETVLIGWMFAHFGFTFAILGLYFIPPVVAAVACALGRDFRYPFMGNRLAKYLNYDFANESDLNETHEDRWVAAAGHFSVIIALWGLLAPVTAWILQGKRSLWLKFQSAQAIALHAFVLLLGFTAGVLYFFGFFVFIALTGIAGDPRMSSATGLIGLVVMFGSMAIALLILLLVPLFHIMGQWAGYRVLKGDDYRYPVLGKLVERWVSNKRGE
;
A
#
# COMPACT_ATOMS: atom_id res chain seq x y z
N MET A 1 -3.14 -33.30 -13.93
CA MET A 1 -2.48 -32.00 -13.73
C MET A 1 -1.55 -31.77 -14.90
N ASN A 2 -1.82 -30.74 -15.71
CA ASN A 2 -0.82 -30.30 -16.65
C ASN A 2 0.28 -29.61 -15.84
N THR A 3 1.50 -30.10 -15.99
CA THR A 3 2.66 -29.43 -15.41
C THR A 3 2.79 -28.06 -16.06
N PRO A 4 2.91 -26.95 -15.29
CA PRO A 4 3.04 -25.62 -15.87
C PRO A 4 4.31 -25.57 -16.73
N THR A 5 4.18 -24.94 -17.89
CA THR A 5 5.29 -24.73 -18.82
C THR A 5 6.37 -23.85 -18.19
N THR A 6 7.57 -23.86 -18.78
CA THR A 6 8.68 -23.01 -18.31
C THR A 6 8.29 -21.53 -18.31
N GLU A 7 7.59 -21.05 -19.35
CA GLU A 7 7.14 -19.65 -19.43
C GLU A 7 6.16 -19.30 -18.30
N GLU A 8 5.17 -20.17 -18.05
CA GLU A 8 4.20 -19.96 -16.96
C GLU A 8 4.88 -19.92 -15.59
N ARG A 9 5.89 -20.77 -15.37
CA ARG A 9 6.69 -20.77 -14.15
C ARG A 9 7.50 -19.48 -14.00
N VAL A 10 8.10 -18.97 -15.07
CA VAL A 10 8.82 -17.68 -15.04
C VAL A 10 7.88 -16.54 -14.67
N TRP A 11 6.68 -16.47 -15.27
CA TRP A 11 5.70 -15.45 -14.91
C TRP A 11 5.30 -15.51 -13.44
N ALA A 12 5.01 -16.70 -12.91
CA ALA A 12 4.66 -16.87 -11.50
C ALA A 12 5.82 -16.45 -10.57
N VAL A 13 7.06 -16.82 -10.91
CA VAL A 13 8.27 -16.40 -10.17
C VAL A 13 8.39 -14.88 -10.14
N LEU A 14 8.29 -14.22 -11.30
CA LEU A 14 8.40 -12.76 -11.40
C LEU A 14 7.28 -12.05 -10.64
N ALA A 15 6.05 -12.56 -10.72
CA ALA A 15 4.92 -12.02 -9.98
C ALA A 15 5.20 -12.04 -8.47
N HIS A 16 5.69 -13.15 -7.91
CA HIS A 16 6.01 -13.23 -6.47
C HIS A 16 7.25 -12.41 -6.08
N LEU A 17 8.36 -12.51 -6.82
CA LEU A 17 9.59 -11.78 -6.51
C LEU A 17 9.42 -10.26 -6.62
N SER A 18 8.45 -9.78 -7.41
CA SER A 18 8.13 -8.36 -7.47
C SER A 18 7.80 -7.76 -6.09
N ALA A 19 7.30 -8.55 -5.15
CA ALA A 19 7.04 -8.10 -3.77
C ALA A 19 8.28 -7.56 -3.05
N LEU A 20 9.49 -7.96 -3.46
CA LEU A 20 10.75 -7.45 -2.93
C LEU A 20 11.00 -5.97 -3.30
N ALA A 21 10.34 -5.46 -4.34
CA ALA A 21 10.46 -4.07 -4.79
C ALA A 21 9.58 -3.08 -4.01
N LEU A 22 9.06 -3.45 -2.83
CA LEU A 22 8.37 -2.58 -1.86
C LEU A 22 7.34 -1.63 -2.50
N GLY A 23 6.23 -2.19 -3.00
CA GLY A 23 5.14 -1.44 -3.61
C GLY A 23 5.32 -1.21 -5.11
N MET A 24 6.54 -0.92 -5.60
CA MET A 24 6.79 -0.82 -7.06
C MET A 24 6.48 -2.13 -7.79
N GLY A 25 6.61 -3.25 -7.08
CA GLY A 25 6.31 -4.58 -7.57
C GLY A 25 4.88 -4.81 -8.02
N LEU A 26 3.92 -3.99 -7.57
CA LEU A 26 2.49 -4.17 -7.87
C LEU A 26 2.16 -4.20 -9.36
N ILE A 27 3.00 -3.60 -10.20
CA ILE A 27 2.84 -3.61 -11.66
C ILE A 27 2.89 -5.03 -12.22
N LEU A 28 3.90 -5.83 -11.83
CA LEU A 28 4.17 -7.13 -12.45
C LEU A 28 3.01 -8.13 -12.28
N PRO A 29 2.42 -8.30 -11.09
CA PRO A 29 1.23 -9.12 -10.92
C PRO A 29 0.03 -8.65 -11.73
N VAL A 30 -0.18 -7.34 -11.89
CA VAL A 30 -1.30 -6.82 -12.69
C VAL A 30 -1.07 -7.10 -14.18
N ILE A 31 0.16 -6.91 -14.68
CA ILE A 31 0.54 -7.27 -16.06
C ILE A 31 0.37 -8.77 -16.28
N GLY A 32 0.98 -9.60 -15.41
CA GLY A 32 0.93 -11.06 -15.53
C GLY A 32 -0.50 -11.58 -15.55
N TRP A 33 -1.37 -11.07 -14.68
CA TRP A 33 -2.80 -11.38 -14.73
C TRP A 33 -3.47 -10.89 -16.01
N ALA A 34 -3.29 -9.61 -16.38
CA ALA A 34 -3.97 -8.99 -17.51
C ALA A 34 -3.67 -9.68 -18.85
N GLU A 35 -2.40 -10.05 -19.06
CA GLU A 35 -1.92 -10.71 -20.27
C GLU A 35 -2.28 -12.20 -20.27
N GLN A 36 -2.17 -12.89 -19.13
CA GLN A 36 -2.28 -14.35 -19.08
C GLN A 36 -3.65 -14.90 -18.66
N ARG A 37 -4.61 -14.07 -18.21
CA ARG A 37 -5.93 -14.54 -17.73
C ARG A 37 -6.75 -15.40 -18.71
N ARG A 38 -6.48 -15.29 -20.02
CA ARG A 38 -7.15 -16.09 -21.06
C ARG A 38 -6.30 -17.26 -21.58
N THR A 39 -5.00 -17.27 -21.32
CA THR A 39 -4.05 -18.26 -21.85
C THR A 39 -3.59 -19.23 -20.78
N SER A 40 -3.36 -18.76 -19.55
CA SER A 40 -2.88 -19.57 -18.42
C SER A 40 -3.62 -19.23 -17.12
N LYS A 41 -4.45 -20.16 -16.66
CA LYS A 41 -5.15 -20.05 -15.36
C LYS A 41 -4.17 -20.14 -14.20
N TYR A 42 -3.10 -20.91 -14.35
CA TYR A 42 -2.01 -20.99 -13.38
C TYR A 42 -1.35 -19.62 -13.18
N VAL A 43 -0.89 -18.97 -14.26
CA VAL A 43 -0.22 -17.66 -14.16
C VAL A 43 -1.16 -16.60 -13.63
N ALA A 44 -2.40 -16.58 -14.11
CA ALA A 44 -3.40 -15.63 -13.63
C ALA A 44 -3.65 -15.78 -12.13
N PHE A 45 -3.80 -17.02 -11.64
CA PHE A 45 -3.98 -17.28 -10.21
C PHE A 45 -2.76 -16.87 -9.38
N GLN A 46 -1.53 -17.22 -9.80
CA GLN A 46 -0.32 -16.84 -9.06
C GLN A 46 -0.09 -15.33 -9.06
N SER A 47 -0.42 -14.66 -10.18
CA SER A 47 -0.40 -13.20 -10.28
C SER A 47 -1.40 -12.55 -9.33
N LEU A 48 -2.65 -13.03 -9.29
CA LEU A 48 -3.66 -12.50 -8.35
C LEU A 48 -3.26 -12.77 -6.88
N GLN A 49 -2.64 -13.91 -6.58
CA GLN A 49 -2.07 -14.19 -5.26
C GLN A 49 -0.96 -13.20 -4.88
N ALA A 50 0.00 -12.96 -5.78
CA ALA A 50 1.08 -12.00 -5.53
C ALA A 50 0.55 -10.57 -5.35
N LEU A 51 -0.42 -10.16 -6.17
CA LEU A 51 -1.08 -8.85 -6.06
C LEU A 51 -1.79 -8.69 -4.70
N GLY A 52 -2.54 -9.71 -4.29
CA GLY A 52 -3.20 -9.73 -2.98
C GLY A 52 -2.22 -9.66 -1.82
N TYR A 53 -1.12 -10.42 -1.91
CA TYR A 53 -0.08 -10.42 -0.89
C TYR A 53 0.56 -9.03 -0.75
N GLN A 54 0.91 -8.39 -1.86
CA GLN A 54 1.55 -7.07 -1.83
C GLN A 54 0.60 -5.96 -1.37
N SER A 55 -0.68 -6.00 -1.76
CA SER A 55 -1.66 -4.98 -1.38
C SER A 55 -2.16 -5.15 0.07
N LEU A 56 -2.64 -6.34 0.45
CA LEU A 56 -3.16 -6.60 1.79
C LEU A 56 -2.06 -6.89 2.81
N GLY A 57 -1.02 -7.62 2.41
CA GLY A 57 0.09 -7.96 3.31
C GLY A 57 0.84 -6.73 3.80
N TYR A 58 0.96 -5.69 2.96
CA TYR A 58 1.55 -4.42 3.39
C TYR A 58 0.72 -3.71 4.46
N THR A 59 -0.62 -3.80 4.40
CA THR A 59 -1.51 -3.30 5.46
C THR A 59 -1.27 -4.05 6.77
N VAL A 60 -1.16 -5.38 6.72
CA VAL A 60 -0.84 -6.19 7.91
C VAL A 60 0.53 -5.82 8.46
N TRP A 61 1.54 -5.66 7.61
CA TRP A 61 2.88 -5.26 8.01
C TRP A 61 2.90 -3.90 8.72
N ILE A 62 2.18 -2.90 8.20
CA ILE A 62 2.03 -1.60 8.86
C ILE A 62 1.36 -1.74 10.22
N LEU A 63 0.29 -2.53 10.34
CA LEU A 63 -0.41 -2.71 11.61
C LEU A 63 0.50 -3.38 12.65
N VAL A 64 1.26 -4.40 12.26
CA VAL A 64 2.25 -5.03 13.15
C VAL A 64 3.33 -4.01 13.54
N GLY A 65 3.88 -3.26 12.57
CA GLY A 65 4.87 -2.22 12.84
C GLY A 65 4.35 -1.13 13.79
N LEU A 66 3.09 -0.72 13.65
CA LEU A 66 2.44 0.22 14.56
C LEU A 66 2.35 -0.36 15.98
N LEU A 67 1.99 -1.63 16.14
CA LEU A 67 1.98 -2.31 17.44
C LEU A 67 3.39 -2.35 18.06
N VAL A 68 4.42 -2.61 17.25
CA VAL A 68 5.82 -2.53 17.70
C VAL A 68 6.16 -1.13 18.18
N GLY A 69 5.81 -0.10 17.40
CA GLY A 69 6.06 1.30 17.76
C GLY A 69 5.35 1.73 19.04
N VAL A 70 4.10 1.30 19.23
CA VAL A 70 3.34 1.56 20.46
C VAL A 70 3.98 0.88 21.66
N PHE A 71 4.32 -0.41 21.54
CA PHE A 71 5.02 -1.14 22.60
C PHE A 71 6.35 -0.48 22.96
N SER A 72 7.13 -0.11 21.94
CA SER A 72 8.40 0.60 22.03
C SER A 72 8.29 1.93 22.78
N PHE A 73 7.25 2.70 22.46
CA PHE A 73 6.97 3.97 23.10
C PHE A 73 6.66 3.80 24.60
N PHE A 74 5.76 2.87 24.95
CA PHE A 74 5.43 2.61 26.35
C PHE A 74 6.61 2.04 27.13
N PHE A 75 7.39 1.15 26.51
CA PHE A 75 8.61 0.64 27.13
C PHE A 75 9.58 1.77 27.49
N LEU A 76 9.85 2.68 26.56
CA LEU A 76 10.68 3.86 26.83
C LEU A 76 10.08 4.77 27.89
N LEU A 77 8.77 5.03 27.83
CA LEU A 77 8.08 5.88 28.79
C LEU A 77 8.22 5.34 30.23
N PHE A 78 8.05 4.03 30.42
CA PHE A 78 8.18 3.39 31.73
C PHE A 78 9.63 3.24 32.20
N ASN A 79 10.62 3.35 31.30
CA ASN A 79 12.05 3.23 31.61
C ASN A 79 12.81 4.54 31.37
N ILE A 80 12.12 5.68 31.35
CA ILE A 80 12.70 6.96 30.89
C ILE A 80 13.91 7.38 31.75
N GLU A 81 13.84 7.18 33.07
CA GLU A 81 14.95 7.49 33.97
C GLU A 81 16.18 6.62 33.66
N SER A 82 15.98 5.31 33.47
CA SER A 82 17.07 4.39 33.14
C SER A 82 17.68 4.71 31.78
N ALA A 83 16.84 5.00 30.77
CA ALA A 83 17.29 5.35 29.43
C ALA A 83 18.04 6.70 29.40
N MET A 84 17.65 7.67 30.22
CA MET A 84 18.35 8.96 30.32
C MET A 84 19.69 8.86 31.09
N ASN A 85 19.80 7.90 32.01
CA ASN A 85 20.98 7.77 32.87
C ASN A 85 21.96 6.67 32.41
N SER A 86 21.59 5.82 31.45
CA SER A 86 22.43 4.72 30.96
C SER A 86 22.41 4.61 29.44
N GLU A 87 23.53 5.00 28.84
CA GLU A 87 23.77 4.82 27.40
C GLU A 87 23.66 3.35 26.98
N THR A 88 24.14 2.42 27.83
CA THR A 88 24.05 0.97 27.57
C THR A 88 22.60 0.50 27.47
N VAL A 89 21.71 0.98 28.34
CA VAL A 89 20.27 0.63 28.28
C VAL A 89 19.64 1.19 27.02
N LEU A 90 19.92 2.45 26.69
CA LEU A 90 19.40 3.09 25.49
C LEU A 90 19.86 2.36 24.21
N ILE A 91 21.15 2.08 24.09
CA ILE A 91 21.73 1.35 22.95
C ILE A 91 21.16 -0.07 22.85
N GLY A 92 21.10 -0.79 23.97
CA GLY A 92 20.54 -2.15 24.01
C GLY A 92 19.08 -2.18 23.54
N TRP A 93 18.30 -1.18 23.96
CA TRP A 93 16.94 -1.01 23.46
C TRP A 93 16.91 -0.69 21.96
N MET A 94 17.71 0.26 21.48
CA MET A 94 17.77 0.55 20.03
C MET A 94 18.04 -0.70 19.20
N PHE A 95 19.02 -1.53 19.60
CA PHE A 95 19.31 -2.79 18.92
C PHE A 95 18.13 -3.76 18.94
N ALA A 96 17.45 -3.91 20.08
CA ALA A 96 16.26 -4.76 20.18
C ALA A 96 15.11 -4.24 19.28
N HIS A 97 14.86 -2.93 19.27
CA HIS A 97 13.84 -2.29 18.42
C HIS A 97 14.08 -2.55 16.94
N PHE A 98 15.29 -2.20 16.47
CA PHE A 98 15.64 -2.34 15.06
C PHE A 98 15.74 -3.81 14.67
N GLY A 99 16.34 -4.66 15.51
CA GLY A 99 16.41 -6.10 15.29
C GLY A 99 15.03 -6.72 15.12
N PHE A 100 14.07 -6.37 15.98
CA PHE A 100 12.70 -6.85 15.86
C PHE A 100 11.98 -6.31 14.63
N THR A 101 12.17 -5.03 14.30
CA THR A 101 11.59 -4.41 13.09
C THR A 101 12.11 -5.08 11.81
N PHE A 102 13.42 -5.32 11.72
CA PHE A 102 14.02 -6.04 10.58
C PHE A 102 13.59 -7.51 10.55
N ALA A 103 13.40 -8.16 11.70
CA ALA A 103 12.87 -9.52 11.75
C ALA A 103 11.45 -9.59 11.17
N ILE A 104 10.56 -8.65 11.53
CA ILE A 104 9.21 -8.56 10.97
C ILE A 104 9.25 -8.29 9.46
N LEU A 105 10.14 -7.40 9.01
CA LEU A 105 10.34 -7.15 7.57
C LEU A 105 10.84 -8.42 6.85
N GLY A 106 11.77 -9.16 7.44
CA GLY A 106 12.22 -10.45 6.90
C GLY A 106 11.08 -11.47 6.81
N LEU A 107 10.24 -11.56 7.85
CA LEU A 107 9.03 -12.41 7.84
C LEU A 107 8.04 -12.02 6.74
N TYR A 108 7.97 -10.75 6.36
CA TYR A 108 7.17 -10.29 5.21
C TYR A 108 7.80 -10.69 3.86
N PHE A 109 9.12 -10.82 3.74
CA PHE A 109 9.75 -11.18 2.47
C PHE A 109 9.96 -12.69 2.24
N ILE A 110 9.96 -13.49 3.31
CA ILE A 110 10.11 -14.94 3.18
C ILE A 110 9.00 -15.57 2.33
N PRO A 111 7.69 -15.29 2.54
CA PRO A 111 6.64 -15.99 1.80
C PRO A 111 6.69 -15.77 0.28
N PRO A 112 6.92 -14.55 -0.26
CA PRO A 112 7.15 -14.35 -1.69
C PRO A 112 8.35 -15.11 -2.26
N VAL A 113 9.47 -15.20 -1.53
CA VAL A 113 10.65 -15.96 -1.98
C VAL A 113 10.34 -17.45 -2.02
N VAL A 114 9.68 -17.99 -0.98
CA VAL A 114 9.25 -19.39 -0.96
C VAL A 114 8.25 -19.67 -2.09
N ALA A 115 7.32 -18.75 -2.35
CA ALA A 115 6.38 -18.84 -3.46
C ALA A 115 7.09 -18.90 -4.81
N ALA A 116 8.05 -18.01 -5.03
CA ALA A 116 8.85 -17.97 -6.23
C ALA A 116 9.64 -19.28 -6.40
N VAL A 117 10.32 -19.77 -5.37
CA VAL A 117 11.06 -21.05 -5.44
C VAL A 117 10.12 -22.22 -5.74
N ALA A 118 8.96 -22.28 -5.10
CA ALA A 118 7.96 -23.34 -5.36
C ALA A 118 7.50 -23.33 -6.83
N CYS A 119 7.14 -22.15 -7.36
CA CYS A 119 6.76 -21.99 -8.78
C CYS A 119 7.94 -22.32 -9.72
N ALA A 120 9.15 -21.90 -9.36
CA ALA A 120 10.38 -22.23 -10.08
C ALA A 120 10.68 -23.73 -10.09
N LEU A 121 10.14 -24.52 -9.18
CA LEU A 121 10.21 -25.99 -9.16
C LEU A 121 9.00 -26.67 -9.81
N GLY A 122 8.06 -25.90 -10.37
CA GLY A 122 6.83 -26.42 -10.97
C GLY A 122 5.82 -26.91 -9.93
N ARG A 123 5.95 -26.48 -8.67
CA ARG A 123 4.99 -26.79 -7.60
C ARG A 123 3.96 -25.68 -7.51
N ASP A 124 2.73 -26.07 -7.21
CA ASP A 124 1.69 -25.12 -6.85
C ASP A 124 2.01 -24.48 -5.50
N PHE A 125 1.88 -23.15 -5.45
CA PHE A 125 2.02 -22.41 -4.21
C PHE A 125 0.70 -21.73 -3.83
N ARG A 126 0.40 -21.74 -2.53
CA ARG A 126 -0.68 -20.98 -1.93
C ARG A 126 -0.19 -20.28 -0.67
N TYR A 127 -0.37 -18.97 -0.58
CA TYR A 127 -0.04 -18.25 0.65
C TYR A 127 -0.86 -18.80 1.83
N PRO A 128 -0.27 -19.11 3.00
CA PRO A 128 -0.95 -19.83 4.07
C PRO A 128 -2.32 -19.26 4.49
N PHE A 129 -2.45 -17.94 4.58
CA PHE A 129 -3.68 -17.28 5.05
C PHE A 129 -4.63 -16.85 3.92
N MET A 130 -4.12 -16.66 2.70
CA MET A 130 -4.85 -16.04 1.61
C MET A 130 -5.09 -16.98 0.43
N GLY A 131 -4.13 -17.87 0.11
CA GLY A 131 -4.16 -18.66 -1.13
C GLY A 131 -5.37 -19.58 -1.23
N ASN A 132 -5.71 -20.32 -0.17
CA ASN A 132 -6.93 -21.17 -0.17
C ASN A 132 -8.22 -20.35 -0.25
N ARG A 133 -8.26 -19.18 0.40
CA ARG A 133 -9.43 -18.28 0.37
C ARG A 133 -9.59 -17.68 -1.02
N LEU A 134 -8.50 -17.28 -1.66
CA LEU A 134 -8.49 -16.74 -3.01
C LEU A 134 -8.88 -17.82 -4.02
N ALA A 135 -8.35 -19.04 -3.92
CA ALA A 135 -8.72 -20.14 -4.79
C ALA A 135 -10.23 -20.42 -4.71
N LYS A 136 -10.79 -20.50 -3.50
CA LYS A 136 -12.23 -20.64 -3.28
C LYS A 136 -13.01 -19.45 -3.86
N TYR A 137 -12.54 -18.23 -3.63
CA TYR A 137 -13.18 -17.02 -4.16
C TYR A 137 -13.21 -17.03 -5.68
N LEU A 138 -12.13 -17.44 -6.36
CA LEU A 138 -12.05 -17.46 -7.82
C LEU A 138 -12.67 -18.72 -8.46
N ASN A 139 -13.20 -19.66 -7.66
CA ASN A 139 -13.60 -21.01 -8.09
C ASN A 139 -12.47 -21.79 -8.78
N TYR A 140 -11.22 -21.59 -8.31
CA TYR A 140 -10.04 -22.23 -8.89
C TYR A 140 -9.71 -23.56 -8.22
N ASP A 141 -9.65 -24.60 -9.04
CA ASP A 141 -9.18 -25.93 -8.67
C ASP A 141 -7.96 -26.32 -9.52
N PHE A 142 -6.83 -26.55 -8.85
CA PHE A 142 -5.58 -26.95 -9.52
C PHE A 142 -5.66 -28.37 -10.08
N ALA A 143 -6.48 -29.25 -9.48
CA ALA A 143 -6.59 -30.62 -9.96
C ALA A 143 -7.22 -30.70 -11.35
N ASN A 144 -8.17 -29.79 -11.61
CA ASN A 144 -9.03 -29.80 -12.79
C ASN A 144 -8.80 -28.60 -13.73
N GLU A 145 -7.86 -27.71 -13.40
CA GLU A 145 -7.60 -26.46 -14.14
C GLU A 145 -8.90 -25.70 -14.48
N SER A 146 -9.78 -25.59 -13.49
CA SER A 146 -11.07 -24.93 -13.69
C SER A 146 -10.88 -23.48 -14.14
N ASP A 147 -11.81 -23.02 -14.97
CA ASP A 147 -11.85 -21.62 -15.35
C ASP A 147 -11.97 -20.71 -14.11
N LEU A 148 -11.19 -19.64 -14.12
CA LEU A 148 -11.30 -18.58 -13.13
C LEU A 148 -12.58 -17.79 -13.38
N ASN A 149 -13.31 -17.47 -12.32
CA ASN A 149 -14.47 -16.58 -12.44
C ASN A 149 -14.01 -15.15 -12.79
N GLU A 150 -14.19 -14.74 -14.04
CA GLU A 150 -13.72 -13.44 -14.56
C GLU A 150 -14.25 -12.23 -13.76
N THR A 151 -15.48 -12.30 -13.26
CA THR A 151 -16.05 -11.23 -12.43
C THR A 151 -15.33 -11.12 -11.10
N HIS A 152 -14.97 -12.26 -10.50
CA HIS A 152 -14.23 -12.28 -9.24
C HIS A 152 -12.77 -11.86 -9.44
N GLU A 153 -12.15 -12.17 -10.57
CA GLU A 153 -10.83 -11.64 -10.93
C GLU A 153 -10.84 -10.11 -11.00
N ASP A 154 -11.77 -9.52 -11.76
CA ASP A 154 -11.91 -8.06 -11.89
C ASP A 154 -12.14 -7.41 -10.52
N ARG A 155 -13.00 -8.01 -9.67
CA ARG A 155 -13.24 -7.54 -8.30
C ARG A 155 -12.00 -7.63 -7.42
N TRP A 156 -11.21 -8.68 -7.55
CA TRP A 156 -9.96 -8.84 -6.80
C TRP A 156 -8.96 -7.73 -7.15
N VAL A 157 -8.77 -7.47 -8.45
CA VAL A 157 -7.85 -6.42 -8.92
C VAL A 157 -8.34 -5.03 -8.53
N ALA A 158 -9.64 -4.76 -8.68
CA ALA A 158 -10.23 -3.51 -8.21
C ALA A 158 -10.05 -3.32 -6.70
N ALA A 159 -10.29 -4.36 -5.90
CA ALA A 159 -10.10 -4.31 -4.46
C ALA A 159 -8.64 -4.07 -4.07
N ALA A 160 -7.71 -4.79 -4.71
CA ALA A 160 -6.26 -4.58 -4.52
C ALA A 160 -5.84 -3.13 -4.82
N GLY A 161 -6.44 -2.51 -5.84
CA GLY A 161 -6.20 -1.10 -6.15
C GLY A 161 -6.75 -0.11 -5.10
N HIS A 162 -7.80 -0.46 -4.37
CA HIS A 162 -8.27 0.35 -3.23
C HIS A 162 -7.44 0.08 -1.97
N PHE A 163 -7.06 -1.18 -1.71
CA PHE A 163 -6.20 -1.57 -0.59
C PHE A 163 -4.82 -0.92 -0.67
N SER A 164 -4.30 -0.72 -1.88
CA SER A 164 -2.97 -0.16 -2.09
C SER A 164 -2.86 1.33 -1.74
N VAL A 165 -3.95 2.02 -1.38
CA VAL A 165 -3.92 3.45 -0.95
C VAL A 165 -2.90 3.73 0.16
N ILE A 166 -2.69 2.75 1.02
CA ILE A 166 -1.75 2.84 2.13
C ILE A 166 -0.27 2.82 1.68
N ILE A 167 0.00 2.36 0.45
CA ILE A 167 1.34 2.23 -0.16
C ILE A 167 1.71 3.52 -0.92
N ALA A 168 1.32 4.69 -0.38
CA ALA A 168 1.64 6.01 -0.90
C ALA A 168 1.63 6.10 -2.46
N LEU A 169 2.75 6.57 -3.05
CA LEU A 169 2.90 6.75 -4.49
C LEU A 169 2.84 5.42 -5.23
N TRP A 170 3.49 4.38 -4.69
CA TRP A 170 3.64 3.10 -5.36
C TRP A 170 2.35 2.31 -5.45
N GLY A 171 1.44 2.50 -4.50
CA GLY A 171 0.14 1.84 -4.53
C GLY A 171 -0.74 2.30 -5.69
N LEU A 172 -0.47 3.48 -6.27
CA LEU A 172 -1.19 3.98 -7.45
C LEU A 172 -0.92 3.10 -8.69
N LEU A 173 0.20 2.38 -8.71
CA LEU A 173 0.61 1.57 -9.85
C LEU A 173 -0.38 0.44 -10.15
N ALA A 174 -0.97 -0.19 -9.13
CA ALA A 174 -1.95 -1.25 -9.33
C ALA A 174 -3.21 -0.77 -10.08
N PRO A 175 -3.97 0.23 -9.60
CA PRO A 175 -5.16 0.68 -10.28
C PRO A 175 -4.84 1.38 -11.63
N VAL A 176 -3.72 2.09 -11.77
CA VAL A 176 -3.30 2.67 -13.07
C VAL A 176 -3.04 1.57 -14.09
N THR A 177 -2.26 0.55 -13.74
CA THR A 177 -1.94 -0.55 -14.66
C THR A 177 -3.21 -1.31 -15.06
N ALA A 178 -4.10 -1.59 -14.11
CA ALA A 178 -5.39 -2.24 -14.38
C ALA A 178 -6.29 -1.39 -15.31
N TRP A 179 -6.33 -0.07 -15.08
CA TRP A 179 -7.08 0.87 -15.92
C TRP A 179 -6.57 0.90 -17.36
N ILE A 180 -5.25 0.93 -17.55
CA ILE A 180 -4.62 0.96 -18.88
C ILE A 180 -4.87 -0.35 -19.63
N LEU A 181 -4.58 -1.49 -19.00
CA LEU A 181 -4.60 -2.79 -19.68
C LEU A 181 -6.01 -3.35 -19.86
N GLN A 182 -6.89 -3.17 -18.87
CA GLN A 182 -8.22 -3.81 -18.85
C GLN A 182 -9.38 -2.82 -18.91
N GLY A 183 -9.13 -1.50 -18.85
CA GLY A 183 -10.19 -0.50 -18.84
C GLY A 183 -11.05 -0.44 -20.11
N LYS A 184 -10.53 -0.93 -21.25
CA LYS A 184 -11.32 -1.10 -22.49
C LYS A 184 -12.20 -2.37 -22.48
N ARG A 185 -11.81 -3.38 -21.71
CA ARG A 185 -12.50 -4.69 -21.66
C ARG A 185 -13.59 -4.71 -20.58
N SER A 186 -13.34 -4.07 -19.45
CA SER A 186 -14.28 -4.02 -18.32
C SER A 186 -14.53 -2.58 -17.90
N LEU A 187 -15.72 -2.07 -18.24
CA LEU A 187 -16.14 -0.71 -17.89
C LEU A 187 -16.28 -0.54 -16.38
N TRP A 188 -16.66 -1.61 -15.68
CA TRP A 188 -16.74 -1.65 -14.23
C TRP A 188 -15.35 -1.53 -13.61
N LEU A 189 -14.38 -2.33 -14.07
CA LEU A 189 -13.00 -2.25 -13.59
C LEU A 189 -12.39 -0.88 -13.91
N LYS A 190 -12.64 -0.34 -15.10
CA LYS A 190 -12.24 1.03 -15.49
C LYS A 190 -12.72 2.06 -14.47
N PHE A 191 -13.99 1.98 -14.07
CA PHE A 191 -14.59 2.89 -13.10
C PHE A 191 -13.98 2.72 -11.70
N GLN A 192 -13.84 1.48 -11.22
CA GLN A 192 -13.23 1.21 -9.91
C GLN A 192 -11.76 1.66 -9.83
N SER A 193 -10.98 1.37 -10.88
CA SER A 193 -9.60 1.85 -10.97
C SER A 193 -9.51 3.37 -10.99
N ALA A 194 -10.40 4.06 -11.73
CA ALA A 194 -10.43 5.53 -11.74
C ALA A 194 -10.77 6.13 -10.36
N GLN A 195 -11.70 5.50 -9.62
CA GLN A 195 -12.00 5.87 -8.23
C GLN A 195 -10.79 5.69 -7.30
N ALA A 196 -10.10 4.56 -7.38
CA ALA A 196 -8.89 4.30 -6.61
C ALA A 196 -7.79 5.32 -6.95
N ILE A 197 -7.54 5.57 -8.25
CA ILE A 197 -6.58 6.57 -8.73
C ILE A 197 -6.87 7.96 -8.14
N ALA A 198 -8.14 8.39 -8.19
CA ALA A 198 -8.55 9.69 -7.66
C ALA A 198 -8.33 9.78 -6.15
N LEU A 199 -8.65 8.72 -5.39
CA LEU A 199 -8.38 8.67 -3.95
C LEU A 199 -6.89 8.76 -3.65
N HIS A 200 -6.06 7.96 -4.33
CA HIS A 200 -4.60 8.00 -4.18
C HIS A 200 -4.03 9.38 -4.45
N ALA A 201 -4.39 9.99 -5.60
CA ALA A 201 -3.91 11.31 -5.97
C ALA A 201 -4.30 12.36 -4.90
N PHE A 202 -5.51 12.26 -4.36
CA PHE A 202 -5.97 13.13 -3.29
C PHE A 202 -5.18 12.93 -1.99
N VAL A 203 -4.95 11.69 -1.56
CA VAL A 203 -4.15 11.39 -0.34
C VAL A 203 -2.71 11.87 -0.50
N LEU A 204 -2.11 11.65 -1.68
CA LEU A 204 -0.76 12.15 -1.99
C LEU A 204 -0.70 13.67 -1.95
N LEU A 205 -1.72 14.36 -2.49
CA LEU A 205 -1.80 15.81 -2.43
C LEU A 205 -1.88 16.30 -0.98
N LEU A 206 -2.70 15.68 -0.13
CA LEU A 206 -2.77 16.03 1.30
C LEU A 206 -1.40 15.87 1.99
N GLY A 207 -0.73 14.73 1.76
CA GLY A 207 0.60 14.47 2.31
C GLY A 207 1.64 15.49 1.83
N PHE A 208 1.64 15.80 0.53
CA PHE A 208 2.53 16.81 -0.05
C PHE A 208 2.26 18.21 0.53
N THR A 209 1.00 18.63 0.60
CA THR A 209 0.63 19.92 1.19
C THR A 209 1.06 20.03 2.66
N ALA A 210 0.84 18.98 3.46
CA ALA A 210 1.31 18.96 4.84
C ALA A 210 2.85 19.06 4.93
N GLY A 211 3.58 18.33 4.06
CA GLY A 211 5.03 18.42 3.97
C GLY A 211 5.50 19.84 3.64
N VAL A 212 4.90 20.48 2.64
CA VAL A 212 5.21 21.87 2.27
C VAL A 212 4.96 22.85 3.42
N LEU A 213 3.83 22.75 4.12
CA LEU A 213 3.52 23.61 5.27
C LEU A 213 4.50 23.41 6.43
N TYR A 214 4.88 22.16 6.68
CA TYR A 214 5.90 21.82 7.67
C TYR A 214 7.26 22.46 7.33
N PHE A 215 7.76 22.25 6.11
CA PHE A 215 9.03 22.82 5.67
C PHE A 215 8.99 24.35 5.60
N PHE A 216 7.87 24.93 5.17
CA PHE A 216 7.68 26.37 5.14
C PHE A 216 7.83 26.99 6.53
N GLY A 217 7.15 26.45 7.54
CA GLY A 217 7.26 26.95 8.91
C GLY A 217 8.68 26.88 9.46
N PHE A 218 9.34 25.76 9.22
CA PHE A 218 10.72 25.56 9.65
C PHE A 218 11.70 26.49 8.93
N PHE A 219 11.50 26.70 7.62
CA PHE A 219 12.30 27.63 6.83
C PHE A 219 12.12 29.08 7.30
N VAL A 220 10.88 29.53 7.52
CA VAL A 220 10.60 30.88 8.04
C VAL A 220 11.21 31.06 9.44
N PHE A 221 11.11 30.05 10.29
CA PHE A 221 11.76 30.07 11.61
C PHE A 221 13.26 30.30 11.48
N ILE A 222 13.98 29.45 10.74
CA ILE A 222 15.43 29.59 10.54
C ILE A 222 15.79 30.94 9.92
N ALA A 223 15.01 31.41 8.94
CA ALA A 223 15.27 32.70 8.29
C ALA A 223 15.17 33.88 9.28
N LEU A 224 14.27 33.80 10.26
CA LEU A 224 14.02 34.86 11.24
C LEU A 224 14.88 34.74 12.51
N THR A 225 15.19 33.52 12.94
CA THR A 225 15.98 33.27 14.17
C THR A 225 17.44 32.94 13.93
N GLY A 226 17.83 32.59 12.70
CA GLY A 226 19.13 31.98 12.43
C GLY A 226 19.17 30.49 12.81
N ILE A 227 20.35 29.89 12.67
CA ILE A 227 20.65 28.51 13.13
C ILE A 227 21.00 28.57 14.62
N ALA A 228 20.69 27.51 15.37
CA ALA A 228 20.80 27.42 16.83
C ALA A 228 22.02 28.16 17.44
N GLY A 229 21.76 29.04 18.41
CA GLY A 229 22.78 29.84 19.12
C GLY A 229 22.68 31.35 18.92
N ASP A 230 21.78 31.83 18.04
CA ASP A 230 21.61 33.26 17.77
C ASP A 230 20.77 33.95 18.88
N PRO A 231 21.20 35.11 19.43
CA PRO A 231 20.43 35.90 20.39
C PRO A 231 19.06 36.38 19.87
N ARG A 232 18.77 36.30 18.57
CA ARG A 232 17.49 36.70 17.97
C ARG A 232 16.28 35.89 18.45
N MET A 233 16.45 34.74 19.11
CA MET A 233 15.31 33.95 19.63
C MET A 233 14.43 34.71 20.63
N SER A 234 15.01 35.59 21.45
CA SER A 234 14.25 36.39 22.43
C SER A 234 13.70 37.70 21.86
N SER A 235 13.93 37.98 20.57
CA SER A 235 13.42 39.17 19.90
C SER A 235 11.97 39.00 19.44
N ALA A 236 11.29 40.12 19.17
CA ALA A 236 9.95 40.10 18.56
C ALA A 236 9.95 39.33 17.22
N THR A 237 11.02 39.44 16.43
CA THR A 237 11.20 38.69 15.17
C THR A 237 11.29 37.19 15.41
N GLY A 238 11.97 36.77 16.48
CA GLY A 238 12.04 35.37 16.88
C GLY A 238 10.68 34.82 17.32
N LEU A 239 9.91 35.60 18.07
CA LEU A 239 8.53 35.23 18.44
C LEU A 239 7.64 35.06 17.21
N ILE A 240 7.74 35.94 16.20
CA ILE A 240 7.02 35.80 14.93
C ILE A 240 7.41 34.50 14.23
N GLY A 241 8.72 34.19 14.15
CA GLY A 241 9.21 32.94 13.58
C GLY A 241 8.64 31.71 14.29
N LEU A 242 8.61 31.71 15.62
CA LEU A 242 8.00 30.63 16.42
C LEU A 242 6.51 30.47 16.14
N VAL A 243 5.75 31.57 16.11
CA VAL A 243 4.30 31.54 15.83
C VAL A 243 4.03 30.98 14.44
N VAL A 244 4.78 31.39 13.42
CA VAL A 244 4.62 30.86 12.05
C VAL A 244 4.98 29.38 11.99
N MET A 245 6.07 28.97 12.63
CA MET A 245 6.49 27.57 12.68
C MET A 245 5.45 26.69 13.34
N PHE A 246 5.04 27.00 14.57
CA PHE A 246 4.06 26.20 15.29
C PHE A 246 2.68 26.24 14.63
N GLY A 247 2.27 27.40 14.09
CA GLY A 247 1.03 27.56 13.35
C GLY A 247 0.99 26.68 12.11
N SER A 248 2.05 26.69 11.28
CA SER A 248 2.09 25.86 10.07
C SER A 248 2.25 24.37 10.40
N MET A 249 3.02 24.01 11.44
CA MET A 249 3.14 22.63 11.92
C MET A 249 1.80 22.10 12.45
N ALA A 250 1.03 22.91 13.18
CA ALA A 250 -0.29 22.52 13.65
C ALA A 250 -1.25 22.25 12.49
N ILE A 251 -1.26 23.12 11.47
CA ILE A 251 -2.07 22.90 10.25
C ILE A 251 -1.60 21.65 9.51
N ALA A 252 -0.29 21.46 9.32
CA ALA A 252 0.27 20.28 8.69
C ALA A 252 -0.13 18.99 9.43
N LEU A 253 -0.07 18.99 10.76
CA LEU A 253 -0.51 17.88 11.60
C LEU A 253 -2.00 17.57 11.40
N LEU A 254 -2.86 18.60 11.41
CA LEU A 254 -4.30 18.43 11.17
C LEU A 254 -4.58 17.80 9.80
N ILE A 255 -3.85 18.20 8.77
CA ILE A 255 -3.95 17.59 7.43
C ILE A 255 -3.47 16.13 7.45
N LEU A 256 -2.34 15.84 8.09
CA LEU A 256 -1.80 14.47 8.20
C LEU A 256 -2.72 13.53 8.95
N LEU A 257 -3.47 14.02 9.95
CA LEU A 257 -4.47 13.20 10.67
C LEU A 257 -5.62 12.74 9.77
N LEU A 258 -5.86 13.39 8.63
CA LEU A 258 -6.85 12.94 7.64
C LEU A 258 -6.35 11.75 6.82
N VAL A 259 -5.04 11.61 6.61
CA VAL A 259 -4.45 10.57 5.74
C VAL A 259 -4.84 9.15 6.21
N PRO A 260 -4.71 8.76 7.50
CA PRO A 260 -5.18 7.47 7.99
C PRO A 260 -6.67 7.23 7.75
N LEU A 261 -7.52 8.27 7.84
CA LEU A 261 -8.96 8.13 7.59
C LEU A 261 -9.23 7.76 6.13
N PHE A 262 -8.50 8.36 5.19
CA PHE A 262 -8.59 7.99 3.77
C PHE A 262 -8.01 6.60 3.48
N HIS A 263 -6.97 6.18 4.21
CA HIS A 263 -6.49 4.81 4.12
C HIS A 263 -7.56 3.81 4.56
N ILE A 264 -8.21 4.04 5.72
CA ILE A 264 -9.31 3.22 6.21
C ILE A 264 -10.46 3.19 5.19
N MET A 265 -10.79 4.32 4.59
CA MET A 265 -11.82 4.41 3.55
C MET A 265 -11.46 3.57 2.31
N GLY A 266 -10.20 3.55 1.88
CA GLY A 266 -9.71 2.67 0.82
C GLY A 266 -9.77 1.19 1.20
N GLN A 267 -9.40 0.84 2.43
CA GLN A 267 -9.55 -0.53 2.93
C GLN A 267 -11.02 -0.97 2.95
N TRP A 268 -11.92 -0.10 3.38
CA TRP A 268 -13.35 -0.36 3.38
C TRP A 268 -13.91 -0.54 1.97
N ALA A 269 -13.51 0.32 1.03
CA ALA A 269 -13.89 0.22 -0.37
C ALA A 269 -13.46 -1.12 -0.98
N GLY A 270 -12.20 -1.53 -0.79
CA GLY A 270 -11.69 -2.82 -1.25
C GLY A 270 -12.47 -4.00 -0.66
N TYR A 271 -12.77 -3.96 0.65
CA TYR A 271 -13.58 -4.98 1.30
C TYR A 271 -15.00 -5.10 0.71
N ARG A 272 -15.70 -3.97 0.51
CA ARG A 272 -17.05 -3.93 -0.10
C ARG A 272 -17.03 -4.48 -1.53
N VAL A 273 -16.02 -4.11 -2.31
CA VAL A 273 -15.84 -4.63 -3.68
C VAL A 273 -15.68 -6.16 -3.69
N LEU A 274 -14.88 -6.72 -2.78
CA LEU A 274 -14.74 -8.18 -2.62
C LEU A 274 -16.03 -8.88 -2.17
N LYS A 275 -16.92 -8.16 -1.48
CA LYS A 275 -18.23 -8.68 -1.06
C LYS A 275 -19.28 -8.69 -2.15
N GLY A 276 -18.96 -8.18 -3.34
CA GLY A 276 -19.91 -8.11 -4.45
C GLY A 276 -20.55 -6.74 -4.63
N ASP A 277 -20.22 -5.74 -3.81
CA ASP A 277 -20.80 -4.41 -3.94
C ASP A 277 -20.18 -3.64 -5.12
N ASP A 278 -21.00 -2.78 -5.74
CA ASP A 278 -20.54 -1.78 -6.70
C ASP A 278 -20.19 -0.48 -5.97
N TYR A 279 -19.13 -0.56 -5.16
CA TYR A 279 -18.76 0.53 -4.26
C TYR A 279 -18.53 1.86 -5.00
N ARG A 280 -19.09 2.94 -4.47
CA ARG A 280 -18.94 4.31 -4.97
C ARG A 280 -18.54 5.21 -3.82
N TYR A 281 -17.41 5.92 -3.94
CA TYR A 281 -17.08 6.96 -2.97
C TYR A 281 -18.13 8.08 -3.04
N PRO A 282 -18.67 8.57 -1.91
CA PRO A 282 -19.80 9.51 -1.91
C PRO A 282 -19.58 10.77 -2.75
N VAL A 283 -18.36 11.31 -2.72
CA VAL A 283 -17.97 12.51 -3.49
C VAL A 283 -17.15 12.12 -4.72
N LEU A 284 -16.03 11.41 -4.54
CA LEU A 284 -15.13 11.04 -5.64
C LEU A 284 -15.83 10.16 -6.69
N GLY A 285 -16.70 9.25 -6.29
CA GLY A 285 -17.43 8.37 -7.21
C GLY A 285 -18.33 9.16 -8.15
N LYS A 286 -19.02 10.19 -7.65
CA LYS A 286 -19.86 11.08 -8.48
C LYS A 286 -19.03 11.91 -9.47
N LEU A 287 -17.85 12.39 -9.04
CA LEU A 287 -16.94 13.15 -9.90
C LEU A 287 -16.37 12.26 -11.02
N VAL A 288 -15.93 11.05 -10.67
CA VAL A 288 -15.42 10.06 -11.62
C VAL A 288 -16.52 9.62 -12.58
N GLU A 289 -17.75 9.37 -12.10
CA GLU A 289 -18.89 8.98 -12.94
C GLU A 289 -19.17 10.03 -14.02
N ARG A 290 -19.24 11.32 -13.63
CA ARG A 290 -19.41 12.44 -14.57
C ARG A 290 -18.30 12.45 -15.62
N TRP A 291 -17.04 12.35 -15.20
CA TRP A 291 -15.90 12.36 -16.11
C TRP A 291 -15.91 11.17 -17.09
N VAL A 292 -16.18 9.96 -16.60
CA VAL A 292 -16.26 8.75 -17.43
C VAL A 292 -17.45 8.82 -18.41
N SER A 293 -18.59 9.38 -17.98
CA SER A 293 -19.79 9.50 -18.82
C SER A 293 -19.61 10.49 -19.97
N ASN A 294 -18.98 11.65 -19.72
CA ASN A 294 -18.75 12.67 -20.76
C ASN A 294 -17.88 12.12 -21.90
N LYS A 295 -16.88 11.31 -21.60
CA LYS A 295 -16.01 10.68 -22.62
C LYS A 295 -16.67 9.58 -23.47
N ARG A 296 -17.92 9.18 -23.18
CA ARG A 296 -18.67 8.25 -24.04
C ARG A 296 -19.54 8.97 -25.07
N GLY A 297 -19.75 10.28 -24.91
CA GLY A 297 -20.53 11.10 -25.83
C GLY A 297 -19.70 11.79 -26.92
N GLU A 298 -18.37 11.65 -26.86
CA GLU A 298 -17.38 12.09 -27.86
C GLU A 298 -16.86 10.89 -28.65
#